data_AF-A0A200Q8P6-F1
#
_entry.id   AF-A0A200Q8P6-F1
#
_cell.length_a   1.000
_cell.length_b   1.000
_cell.length_c   1.000
_cell.angle_alpha   90.00
_cell.angle_beta   90.00
_cell.angle_gamma   90.00
#
_symmetry.space_group_name_H-M   'P 1'
#
loop_
_entity.id
_entity.type
_entity.pdbx_description
1 polymer ?
#
loop_
_entity_poly.entity_id
_entity_poly.type
_entity_poly.pdbx_seq_one_letter_code
_entity_poly.pdbx_strand_id
1 'polypeptide(L)'
;MRDLNGEEVNDAAELYNLLEQIPSLNDEDDQRKCRFVCGNKFSSKLCYEKLIGGEETNFEERLIWKKTIPSKVSIHFWACFHNSIPTLDILSHRGISIVNRCWMCKETSEDINHLFLHCRYAKVIWGYFIESIGVSWVHGRTLQESMEAWRLSGGSHFRRKIWDLLPYAIVWALWLERNARAFNSKENSSMDIILQMG
;
A
#
# COMPACT_ATOMS: atom_id res chain seq x y z
N MET A 1 24.89 -31.03 -49.65
CA MET A 1 23.74 -30.65 -48.80
C MET A 1 23.74 -31.65 -47.65
N ARG A 2 23.82 -31.20 -46.40
CA ARG A 2 23.91 -32.10 -45.24
C ARG A 2 22.49 -32.55 -44.88
N ASP A 3 22.29 -33.85 -44.65
CA ASP A 3 21.03 -34.35 -44.13
C ASP A 3 20.85 -33.87 -42.69
N LEU A 4 19.67 -33.32 -42.40
CA LEU A 4 19.28 -32.91 -41.06
C LEU A 4 19.01 -34.17 -40.23
N ASN A 5 19.44 -34.16 -38.97
CA ASN A 5 19.09 -35.23 -38.03
C ASN A 5 17.62 -35.09 -37.55
N GLY A 6 17.09 -36.11 -36.89
CA GLY A 6 15.68 -36.13 -36.47
C GLY A 6 15.28 -35.00 -35.52
N GLU A 7 16.21 -34.47 -34.72
CA GLU A 7 15.99 -33.34 -33.81
C GLU A 7 15.94 -32.02 -34.59
N GLU A 8 16.86 -31.83 -35.52
CA GLU A 8 16.90 -30.65 -36.40
C GLU A 8 15.68 -30.57 -37.33
N VAL A 9 15.12 -31.72 -37.74
CA VAL A 9 13.86 -31.77 -38.50
C VAL A 9 12.69 -31.30 -37.65
N ASN A 10 12.68 -31.64 -36.35
CA ASN A 10 11.62 -31.24 -35.44
C ASN A 10 11.72 -29.74 -35.09
N ASP A 11 12.93 -29.24 -34.84
CA ASP A 11 13.20 -27.81 -34.63
C ASP A 11 12.81 -26.98 -35.86
N ALA A 12 13.11 -27.47 -37.06
CA ALA A 12 12.70 -26.84 -38.30
C ALA A 12 11.18 -26.82 -38.46
N ALA A 13 10.48 -27.90 -38.07
CA ALA A 13 9.02 -27.96 -38.12
C ALA A 13 8.37 -27.00 -37.10
N GLU A 14 8.90 -26.89 -35.88
CA GLU A 14 8.45 -25.89 -34.90
C GLU A 14 8.67 -24.47 -35.39
N LEU A 15 9.84 -24.19 -35.97
CA LEU A 15 10.14 -22.89 -36.56
C LEU A 15 9.18 -22.57 -37.71
N TYR A 16 8.90 -23.53 -38.60
CA TYR A 16 7.93 -23.34 -39.69
C TYR A 16 6.53 -23.03 -39.17
N ASN A 17 6.06 -23.76 -38.14
CA ASN A 17 4.76 -23.50 -37.50
C ASN A 17 4.69 -22.11 -36.84
N LEU A 18 5.81 -21.61 -36.29
CA LEU A 18 5.90 -20.26 -35.75
C LEU A 18 5.87 -19.21 -36.86
N LEU A 19 6.58 -19.46 -37.96
CA LEU A 19 6.63 -18.55 -39.11
C LEU A 19 5.28 -18.48 -39.84
N GLU A 20 4.50 -19.56 -39.91
CA GLU A 20 3.14 -19.55 -40.49
C GLU A 20 2.15 -18.66 -39.71
N GLN A 21 2.44 -18.39 -38.43
CA GLN A 21 1.62 -17.49 -37.60
C GLN A 21 1.99 -16.00 -37.80
N ILE A 22 3.09 -15.71 -38.50
CA ILE A 22 3.53 -14.35 -38.78
C ILE A 22 2.81 -13.88 -40.06
N PRO A 23 2.08 -12.76 -40.02
CA PRO A 23 1.47 -12.20 -41.22
C PRO A 23 2.54 -11.89 -42.28
N SER A 24 2.19 -12.06 -43.55
CA SER A 24 3.09 -11.73 -44.67
C SER A 24 3.57 -10.28 -44.55
N LEU A 25 4.88 -10.10 -44.45
CA LEU A 25 5.50 -8.77 -44.45
C LEU A 25 5.23 -8.09 -45.80
N ASN A 26 4.82 -6.83 -45.74
CA ASN A 26 4.65 -5.96 -46.90
C ASN A 26 5.55 -4.72 -46.74
N ASP A 27 5.76 -3.98 -47.84
CA ASP A 27 6.52 -2.73 -47.82
C ASP A 27 5.69 -1.54 -47.29
N GLU A 28 4.57 -1.80 -46.62
CA GLU A 28 3.77 -0.75 -45.98
C GLU A 28 4.41 -0.33 -44.65
N ASP A 29 4.20 0.93 -44.26
CA ASP A 29 4.65 1.41 -42.95
C ASP A 29 4.00 0.62 -41.81
N ASP A 30 4.82 0.22 -40.83
CA ASP A 30 4.37 -0.50 -39.64
C ASP A 30 3.23 0.23 -38.92
N GLN A 31 2.10 -0.48 -38.74
CA GLN A 31 0.98 0.04 -37.95
C GLN A 31 0.94 -0.55 -36.55
N ARG A 32 1.07 0.30 -35.53
CA ARG A 32 0.84 -0.09 -34.13
C ARG A 32 -0.66 -0.28 -33.86
N LYS A 33 -1.12 -1.53 -33.91
CA LYS A 33 -2.46 -1.90 -33.44
C LYS A 33 -2.43 -2.15 -31.94
N CYS A 34 -2.95 -1.20 -31.17
CA CYS A 34 -3.23 -1.44 -29.75
C CYS A 34 -4.69 -1.85 -29.58
N ARG A 35 -4.97 -2.77 -28.65
CA ARG A 35 -6.34 -3.13 -28.26
C ARG A 35 -7.00 -2.06 -27.36
N PHE A 36 -6.20 -1.22 -26.73
CA PHE A 36 -6.62 -0.25 -25.71
C PHE A 36 -6.66 1.15 -26.31
N VAL A 37 -7.64 1.43 -27.15
CA VAL A 37 -7.70 2.67 -27.94
C VAL A 37 -9.02 3.39 -27.67
N CYS A 38 -8.94 4.71 -27.46
CA CYS A 38 -10.10 5.59 -27.48
C CYS A 38 -9.99 6.50 -28.71
N GLY A 39 -10.83 6.26 -29.72
CA GLY A 39 -10.64 6.84 -31.06
C GLY A 39 -9.43 6.23 -31.77
N ASN A 40 -8.44 7.05 -32.13
CA ASN A 40 -7.18 6.62 -32.79
C ASN A 40 -5.95 6.70 -31.87
N LYS A 41 -6.13 6.94 -30.56
CA LYS A 41 -5.02 7.08 -29.60
C LYS A 41 -5.08 6.01 -28.54
N PHE A 42 -3.90 5.52 -28.16
CA PHE A 42 -3.74 4.64 -27.01
C PHE A 42 -4.39 5.28 -25.76
N SER A 43 -5.13 4.47 -25.02
CA SER A 43 -5.78 4.84 -23.78
C SER A 43 -5.19 4.03 -22.63
N SER A 44 -4.37 4.69 -21.82
CA SER A 44 -3.85 4.11 -20.57
C SER A 44 -4.99 3.66 -19.65
N LYS A 45 -6.14 4.36 -19.70
CA LYS A 45 -7.34 4.01 -18.94
C LYS A 45 -7.90 2.64 -19.35
N LEU A 46 -8.14 2.41 -20.64
CA LEU A 46 -8.67 1.12 -21.13
C LEU A 46 -7.70 -0.04 -20.87
N CYS A 47 -6.40 0.24 -20.98
CA CYS A 47 -5.35 -0.74 -20.65
C CYS A 47 -5.40 -1.10 -19.16
N TYR A 48 -5.43 -0.08 -18.29
CA TYR A 48 -5.52 -0.26 -16.85
C TYR A 48 -6.79 -1.01 -16.44
N GLU A 49 -7.97 -0.61 -16.95
CA GLU A 49 -9.26 -1.27 -16.68
C GLU A 49 -9.26 -2.76 -17.06
N LYS A 50 -8.60 -3.13 -18.16
CA LYS A 50 -8.48 -4.53 -18.56
C LYS A 50 -7.52 -5.30 -17.66
N LEU A 51 -6.41 -4.67 -17.25
CA LEU A 51 -5.40 -5.28 -16.38
C LEU A 51 -5.95 -5.57 -14.98
N ILE A 52 -6.81 -4.68 -14.45
CA ILE A 52 -7.44 -4.86 -13.13
C ILE A 52 -8.66 -5.80 -13.18
N GLY A 53 -9.00 -6.37 -14.34
CA GLY A 53 -10.04 -7.39 -14.49
C GLY A 53 -11.47 -6.94 -14.14
N GLY A 54 -11.71 -5.65 -13.92
CA GLY A 54 -13.00 -5.16 -13.42
C GLY A 54 -13.24 -5.48 -11.93
N GLU A 55 -12.21 -5.84 -11.16
CA GLU A 55 -12.33 -5.82 -9.71
C GLU A 55 -12.54 -4.36 -9.27
N GLU A 56 -13.76 -4.03 -8.88
CA GLU A 56 -13.99 -2.85 -8.04
C GLU A 56 -13.23 -3.09 -6.74
N THR A 57 -12.03 -2.53 -6.64
CA THR A 57 -11.41 -2.34 -5.33
C THR A 57 -12.39 -1.46 -4.56
N ASN A 58 -13.02 -1.99 -3.51
CA ASN A 58 -13.83 -1.24 -2.53
C ASN A 58 -12.96 -0.27 -1.71
N PHE A 59 -12.03 0.39 -2.37
CA PHE A 59 -11.08 1.30 -1.79
C PHE A 59 -11.73 2.66 -1.64
N GLU A 60 -12.04 2.99 -0.39
CA GLU A 60 -12.73 4.22 -0.05
C GLU A 60 -11.74 5.39 -0.09
N GLU A 61 -11.58 6.03 -1.27
CA GLU A 61 -10.70 7.18 -1.49
C GLU A 61 -10.90 8.32 -0.47
N ARG A 62 -12.13 8.43 0.07
CA ARG A 62 -12.52 9.40 1.10
C ARG A 62 -11.78 9.19 2.44
N LEU A 63 -11.18 8.02 2.66
CA LEU A 63 -10.30 7.77 3.80
C LEU A 63 -8.95 8.45 3.65
N ILE A 64 -8.48 8.70 2.43
CA ILE A 64 -7.13 9.24 2.19
C ILE A 64 -7.20 10.72 1.86
N TRP A 65 -8.05 11.08 0.91
CA TRP A 65 -8.05 12.40 0.29
C TRP A 65 -9.03 13.35 1.00
N LYS A 66 -8.64 13.81 2.19
CA LYS A 66 -9.39 14.84 2.94
C LYS A 66 -8.66 16.17 2.91
N LYS A 67 -9.38 17.26 2.63
CA LYS A 67 -8.83 18.63 2.60
C LYS A 67 -8.21 19.08 3.94
N THR A 68 -8.65 18.49 5.04
CA THR A 68 -8.18 18.80 6.40
C THR A 68 -6.87 18.09 6.76
N ILE A 69 -6.38 17.20 5.90
CA ILE A 69 -5.19 16.38 6.15
C ILE A 69 -4.07 16.86 5.22
N PRO A 70 -2.86 17.11 5.73
CA PRO A 70 -1.72 17.45 4.88
C PRO A 70 -1.44 16.35 3.85
N SER A 71 -1.13 16.72 2.60
CA SER A 71 -0.93 15.75 1.51
C SER A 71 0.13 14.68 1.81
N LYS A 72 1.18 15.02 2.56
CA LYS A 72 2.20 14.03 2.99
C LYS A 72 1.61 12.91 3.87
N VAL A 73 0.64 13.24 4.72
CA VAL A 73 -0.05 12.26 5.58
C VAL A 73 -1.01 11.43 4.73
N SER A 74 -1.75 12.05 3.80
CA SER A 74 -2.59 11.31 2.84
C SER A 74 -1.78 10.31 2.01
N ILE A 75 -0.64 10.73 1.43
CA ILE A 75 0.23 9.85 0.67
C ILE A 75 0.77 8.70 1.54
N HIS A 76 1.09 8.98 2.80
CA HIS A 76 1.51 7.94 3.74
C HIS A 76 0.39 6.91 3.96
N PHE A 77 -0.85 7.33 4.20
CA PHE A 77 -1.98 6.42 4.35
C PHE A 77 -2.25 5.60 3.08
N TRP A 78 -2.19 6.23 1.91
CA TRP A 78 -2.26 5.54 0.64
C TRP A 78 -1.19 4.45 0.55
N ALA A 79 0.06 4.78 0.86
CA ALA A 79 1.15 3.81 0.84
C ALA A 79 0.95 2.70 1.89
N CYS A 80 0.36 2.99 3.06
CA CYS A 80 0.02 1.98 4.06
C CYS A 80 -1.01 0.98 3.52
N PHE A 81 -2.09 1.47 2.92
CA PHE A 81 -3.17 0.61 2.42
C PHE A 81 -2.73 -0.24 1.23
N HIS A 82 -1.72 0.21 0.48
CA HIS A 82 -1.11 -0.53 -0.62
C HIS A 82 0.16 -1.30 -0.23
N ASN A 83 0.41 -1.57 1.06
CA ASN A 83 1.61 -2.30 1.54
C ASN A 83 2.92 -1.80 0.90
N SER A 84 3.06 -0.48 0.82
CA SER A 84 4.12 0.20 0.07
C SER A 84 5.06 1.03 0.93
N ILE A 85 4.81 1.11 2.25
CA ILE A 85 5.76 1.70 3.20
C ILE A 85 6.86 0.68 3.59
N PRO A 86 8.09 1.11 3.91
CA PRO A 86 9.19 0.19 4.18
C PRO A 86 9.16 -0.35 5.62
N THR A 87 8.11 -1.09 6.00
CA THR A 87 8.13 -1.93 7.22
C THR A 87 9.07 -3.13 7.04
N LEU A 88 9.54 -3.72 8.15
CA LEU A 88 10.54 -4.79 8.08
C LEU A 88 10.06 -6.04 7.33
N ASP A 89 8.78 -6.39 7.42
CA ASP A 89 8.17 -7.45 6.60
C ASP A 89 8.23 -7.14 5.11
N ILE A 90 7.90 -5.92 4.70
CA ILE A 90 7.94 -5.47 3.29
C ILE A 90 9.38 -5.43 2.78
N LEU A 91 10.34 -4.96 3.59
CA LEU A 91 11.76 -4.97 3.23
C LEU A 91 12.28 -6.40 3.06
N SER A 92 11.93 -7.29 3.99
CA SER A 92 12.28 -8.71 3.89
C SER A 92 11.67 -9.37 2.65
N HIS A 93 10.41 -9.06 2.32
CA HIS A 93 9.73 -9.55 1.12
C HIS A 93 10.42 -9.05 -0.17
N ARG A 94 11.08 -7.90 -0.14
CA ARG A 94 11.88 -7.35 -1.24
C ARG A 94 13.31 -7.91 -1.30
N GLY A 95 13.63 -8.95 -0.52
CA GLY A 95 14.92 -9.62 -0.53
C GLY A 95 16.01 -8.97 0.31
N ILE A 96 15.67 -7.98 1.15
CA ILE A 96 16.63 -7.40 2.09
C ILE A 96 16.78 -8.33 3.29
N SER A 97 18.00 -8.81 3.53
CA SER A 97 18.31 -9.65 4.69
C SER A 97 18.27 -8.82 5.99
N ILE A 98 17.16 -8.90 6.72
CA ILE A 98 16.96 -8.19 7.98
C ILE A 98 16.14 -9.04 8.96
N VAL A 99 16.45 -8.94 10.25
CA VAL A 99 15.64 -9.59 11.29
C VAL A 99 14.39 -8.76 11.51
N ASN A 100 13.22 -9.34 11.25
CA ASN A 100 11.96 -8.66 11.48
C ASN A 100 11.61 -8.63 12.98
N ARG A 101 12.00 -7.56 13.65
CA ARG A 101 11.63 -7.24 15.04
C ARG A 101 11.25 -5.77 15.14
N CYS A 102 10.01 -5.51 15.54
CA CYS A 102 9.42 -4.17 15.60
C CYS A 102 10.31 -3.17 16.34
N TRP A 103 10.60 -2.04 15.70
CA TRP A 103 11.47 -0.99 16.27
C TRP A 103 10.89 -0.34 17.52
N MET A 104 9.58 -0.43 17.74
CA MET A 104 8.93 0.20 18.89
C MET A 104 8.84 -0.74 20.11
N CYS A 105 8.19 -1.91 20.00
CA CYS A 105 8.04 -2.83 21.13
C CYS A 105 9.21 -3.79 21.31
N LYS A 106 10.03 -4.02 20.27
CA LYS A 106 11.11 -5.03 20.23
C LYS A 106 10.66 -6.47 20.55
N GLU A 107 9.37 -6.77 20.55
CA GLU A 107 8.81 -8.04 21.00
C GLU A 107 8.24 -8.89 19.85
N THR A 108 7.54 -8.26 18.91
CA THR A 108 6.83 -8.92 17.80
C THR A 108 7.44 -8.51 16.46
N SER A 109 7.15 -9.26 15.39
CA SER A 109 7.42 -8.85 14.02
C SER A 109 6.72 -7.53 13.69
N GLU A 110 7.42 -6.67 12.96
CA GLU A 110 6.86 -5.46 12.36
C GLU A 110 6.14 -5.81 11.06
N ASP A 111 4.87 -5.45 11.01
CA ASP A 111 4.09 -5.22 9.81
C ASP A 111 3.27 -3.94 10.01
N ILE A 112 2.55 -3.47 8.98
CA ILE A 112 1.76 -2.23 9.04
C ILE A 112 0.72 -2.26 10.18
N ASN A 113 0.04 -3.38 10.37
CA ASN A 113 -1.06 -3.49 11.32
C ASN A 113 -0.53 -3.58 12.76
N HIS A 114 0.53 -4.36 12.97
CA HIS A 114 1.26 -4.37 14.23
C HIS A 114 1.78 -2.97 14.53
N LEU A 115 2.49 -2.35 13.60
CA LEU A 115 3.14 -1.06 13.81
C LEU A 115 2.15 0.02 14.24
N PHE A 116 1.00 0.13 13.56
CA PHE A 116 0.07 1.23 13.79
C PHE A 116 -1.06 0.92 14.76
N LEU A 117 -1.40 -0.35 15.00
CA LEU A 117 -2.56 -0.73 15.82
C LEU A 117 -2.18 -1.63 17.01
N HIS A 118 -1.45 -2.72 16.74
CA HIS A 118 -1.34 -3.82 17.71
C HIS A 118 -0.09 -3.77 18.59
N CYS A 119 0.89 -2.96 18.20
CA CYS A 119 2.12 -2.74 18.96
C CYS A 119 1.77 -2.18 20.35
N ARG A 120 2.39 -2.73 21.40
CA ARG A 120 2.21 -2.26 22.78
C ARG A 120 2.42 -0.75 22.91
N TYR A 121 3.42 -0.21 22.21
CA TYR A 121 3.70 1.23 22.17
C TYR A 121 2.56 2.03 21.52
N ALA A 122 2.06 1.56 20.36
CA ALA A 122 0.94 2.19 19.67
C ALA A 122 -0.35 2.15 20.51
N LYS A 123 -0.64 1.02 21.15
CA LYS A 123 -1.82 0.85 22.01
C LYS A 123 -1.89 1.87 23.15
N VAL A 124 -0.75 2.21 23.77
CA VAL A 124 -0.68 3.23 24.83
C VAL A 124 -1.06 4.61 24.28
N ILE A 125 -0.53 4.98 23.11
CA ILE A 125 -0.83 6.28 22.47
C ILE A 125 -2.30 6.36 22.06
N TRP A 126 -2.82 5.31 21.40
CA TRP A 126 -4.23 5.22 21.05
C TRP A 126 -5.13 5.33 22.29
N GLY A 127 -4.86 4.52 23.32
CA GLY A 127 -5.63 4.48 24.55
C GLY A 127 -5.73 5.86 25.20
N TYR A 128 -4.62 6.58 25.34
CA TYR A 128 -4.61 7.93 25.91
C TYR A 128 -5.59 8.88 25.21
N PHE A 129 -5.54 8.98 23.87
CA PHE A 129 -6.39 9.91 23.14
C PHE A 129 -7.85 9.47 23.06
N ILE A 130 -8.10 8.15 22.94
CA ILE A 130 -9.45 7.58 22.95
C ILE A 130 -10.13 7.84 24.30
N GLU A 131 -9.42 7.57 25.41
CA GLU A 131 -9.90 7.81 26.77
C GLU A 131 -10.14 9.31 27.03
N SER A 132 -9.25 10.18 26.53
CA SER A 132 -9.38 11.63 26.65
C SER A 132 -10.63 12.20 25.95
N ILE A 133 -11.16 11.49 24.95
CA ILE A 133 -12.39 11.86 24.24
C ILE A 133 -13.62 11.16 24.86
N GLY A 134 -13.42 10.21 25.78
CA GLY A 134 -14.49 9.49 26.48
C GLY A 134 -15.17 8.44 25.61
N VAL A 135 -14.45 7.85 24.66
CA VAL A 135 -14.97 6.80 23.77
C VAL A 135 -14.35 5.45 24.14
N SER A 136 -15.11 4.37 24.00
CA SER A 136 -14.55 3.02 24.03
C SER A 136 -14.33 2.54 22.60
N TRP A 137 -13.10 2.15 22.29
CA TRP A 137 -12.71 1.76 20.94
C TRP A 137 -11.80 0.54 20.95
N VAL A 138 -12.00 -0.34 19.97
CA VAL A 138 -11.15 -1.50 19.71
C VAL A 138 -10.82 -1.52 18.23
N HIS A 139 -9.54 -1.63 17.90
CA HIS A 139 -9.09 -1.68 16.51
C HIS A 139 -9.43 -3.02 15.85
N GLY A 140 -9.71 -2.97 14.55
CA GLY A 140 -9.89 -4.13 13.70
C GLY A 140 -8.58 -4.89 13.44
N ARG A 141 -8.61 -5.83 12.51
CA ARG A 141 -7.39 -6.61 12.17
C ARG A 141 -6.44 -5.75 11.38
N THR A 142 -6.96 -4.98 10.43
CA THR A 142 -6.17 -4.13 9.55
C THR A 142 -6.30 -2.64 9.86
N LEU A 143 -5.29 -1.86 9.45
CA LEU A 143 -5.36 -0.40 9.48
C LEU A 143 -6.55 0.10 8.67
N GLN A 144 -6.77 -0.43 7.47
CA GLN A 144 -7.89 -0.01 6.61
C GLN A 144 -9.25 -0.26 7.28
N GLU A 145 -9.50 -1.47 7.78
CA GLU A 145 -10.74 -1.81 8.51
C GLU A 145 -10.96 -0.86 9.70
N SER A 146 -9.88 -0.57 10.44
CA SER A 146 -9.94 0.33 11.59
C SER A 146 -10.30 1.76 11.18
N MET A 147 -9.77 2.25 10.06
CA MET A 147 -10.07 3.59 9.54
C MET A 147 -11.49 3.70 8.99
N GLU A 148 -11.98 2.64 8.33
CA GLU A 148 -13.36 2.53 7.84
C GLU A 148 -14.34 2.56 9.01
N ALA A 149 -14.13 1.71 10.01
CA ALA A 149 -14.94 1.69 11.22
C ALA A 149 -14.89 3.06 11.93
N TRP A 150 -13.70 3.64 12.11
CA TRP A 150 -13.52 4.91 12.81
C TRP A 150 -14.33 6.05 12.17
N ARG A 151 -14.34 6.11 10.83
CA ARG A 151 -15.14 7.08 10.07
C ARG A 151 -16.64 6.91 10.32
N LEU A 152 -17.12 5.66 10.43
CA LEU A 152 -18.53 5.36 10.63
C LEU A 152 -18.99 5.60 12.08
N SER A 153 -18.08 5.43 13.05
CA SER A 153 -18.40 5.46 14.48
C SER A 153 -18.39 6.85 15.15
N GLY A 154 -18.36 7.94 14.37
CA GLY A 154 -18.30 9.30 14.91
C GLY A 154 -19.55 9.71 15.70
N GLY A 155 -19.38 9.96 17.01
CA GLY A 155 -20.39 10.46 17.94
C GLY A 155 -20.79 11.95 17.76
N SER A 156 -21.42 12.52 18.79
CA SER A 156 -22.11 13.83 18.75
C SER A 156 -21.26 15.01 18.24
N HIS A 157 -21.94 16.07 17.76
CA HIS A 157 -21.36 17.24 17.09
C HIS A 157 -20.16 17.92 17.80
N PHE A 158 -19.99 17.74 19.11
CA PHE A 158 -19.09 18.55 19.94
C PHE A 158 -17.59 18.37 19.62
N ARG A 159 -17.13 17.20 19.15
CA ARG A 159 -15.70 16.97 18.82
C ARG A 159 -15.46 16.25 17.49
N ARG A 160 -16.41 16.36 16.55
CA ARG A 160 -16.35 15.68 15.23
C ARG A 160 -15.01 15.89 14.52
N LYS A 161 -14.48 17.13 14.50
CA LYS A 161 -13.20 17.44 13.85
C LYS A 161 -12.00 16.74 14.49
N ILE A 162 -11.95 16.68 15.83
CA ILE A 162 -10.87 16.00 16.54
C ILE A 162 -10.94 14.50 16.24
N TRP A 163 -12.14 13.92 16.35
CA TRP A 163 -12.36 12.52 16.01
C TRP A 163 -11.93 12.20 14.58
N ASP A 164 -12.28 13.05 13.61
CA ASP A 164 -11.95 12.84 12.20
C ASP A 164 -10.45 12.96 11.89
N LEU A 165 -9.67 13.70 12.70
CA LEU A 165 -8.25 13.95 12.49
C LEU A 165 -7.33 13.05 13.32
N LEU A 166 -7.81 12.63 14.50
CA LEU A 166 -7.04 11.87 15.47
C LEU A 166 -6.34 10.64 14.88
N PRO A 167 -7.00 9.75 14.10
CA PRO A 167 -6.33 8.56 13.61
C PRO A 167 -5.18 8.88 12.66
N TYR A 168 -5.31 9.95 11.88
CA TYR A 168 -4.25 10.40 10.97
C TYR A 168 -3.06 10.99 11.71
N ALA A 169 -3.32 11.74 12.78
CA ALA A 169 -2.27 12.29 13.63
C ALA A 169 -1.49 11.18 14.35
N ILE A 170 -2.19 10.19 14.94
CA ILE A 170 -1.55 9.07 15.66
C ILE A 170 -0.70 8.23 14.72
N VAL A 171 -1.26 7.77 13.59
CA VAL A 171 -0.52 6.93 12.63
C VAL A 171 0.70 7.68 12.09
N TRP A 172 0.57 8.96 11.79
CA TRP A 172 1.70 9.77 11.33
C TRP A 172 2.77 9.94 12.42
N ALA A 173 2.39 10.19 13.67
CA ALA A 173 3.33 10.31 14.78
C ALA A 173 4.07 8.99 15.04
N LEU A 174 3.36 7.85 15.02
CA LEU A 174 3.97 6.52 15.12
C LEU A 174 4.96 6.26 13.98
N TRP A 175 4.63 6.69 12.75
CA TRP A 175 5.53 6.56 11.62
C TRP A 175 6.82 7.37 11.81
N LEU A 176 6.70 8.62 12.26
CA LEU A 176 7.86 9.47 12.56
C LEU A 176 8.73 8.88 13.66
N GLU A 177 8.12 8.42 14.76
CA GLU A 177 8.83 7.80 15.88
C GLU A 177 9.55 6.52 15.44
N ARG A 178 8.86 5.62 14.73
CA ARG A 178 9.47 4.40 14.20
C ARG A 178 10.70 4.71 13.35
N ASN A 179 10.60 5.69 12.45
CA ASN A 179 11.74 6.08 11.60
C ASN A 179 12.87 6.73 12.40
N ALA A 180 12.56 7.53 13.42
CA ALA A 180 13.56 8.08 14.32
C ALA A 180 14.33 6.99 15.08
N ARG A 181 13.65 5.92 15.52
CA ARG A 181 14.30 4.76 16.13
C ARG A 181 15.17 3.99 15.14
N ALA A 182 14.66 3.76 13.94
CA ALA A 182 15.34 2.97 12.92
C ALA A 182 16.59 3.65 12.37
N PHE A 183 16.58 4.97 12.20
CA PHE A 183 17.63 5.69 11.47
C PHE A 183 18.41 6.72 12.30
N ASN A 184 17.85 7.20 13.41
CA ASN A 184 18.44 8.30 14.18
C ASN A 184 18.78 7.91 15.62
N SER A 185 18.67 6.62 15.99
CA SER A 185 18.91 6.10 17.34
C SER A 185 18.19 6.88 18.45
N LYS A 186 17.05 7.51 18.14
CA LYS A 186 16.24 8.28 19.07
C LYS A 186 15.04 7.44 19.47
N GLU A 187 14.88 7.16 20.76
CA GLU A 187 13.71 6.46 21.30
C GLU A 187 12.98 7.36 22.30
N ASN A 188 11.80 7.87 21.90
CA ASN A 188 10.95 8.66 22.79
C ASN A 188 10.01 7.75 23.56
N SER A 189 9.70 8.09 24.82
CA SER A 189 8.64 7.39 25.55
C SER A 189 7.28 7.66 24.89
N SER A 190 6.28 6.81 25.17
CA SER A 190 4.92 7.04 24.68
C SER A 190 4.37 8.39 25.19
N MET A 191 4.76 8.79 26.40
CA MET A 191 4.37 10.09 26.99
C MET A 191 4.97 11.27 26.24
N ASP A 192 6.23 11.18 25.80
CA ASP A 192 6.86 12.25 25.01
C ASP A 192 6.12 12.50 23.70
N ILE A 193 5.68 11.42 23.02
CA ILE A 193 4.89 11.52 21.79
C ILE A 193 3.50 12.11 22.07
N ILE A 194 2.85 11.65 23.14
CA ILE A 194 1.54 12.18 23.57
C ILE A 194 1.63 13.69 23.81
N LEU A 195 2.66 14.16 24.51
CA LEU A 195 2.88 15.58 24.81
C LEU A 195 3.23 16.43 23.59
N GLN A 196 3.81 15.83 22.54
CA GLN A 196 4.09 16.54 21.27
C GLN A 196 2.84 16.69 20.40
N MET A 197 1.83 15.84 20.61
CA MET A 197 0.60 15.80 19.83
C MET A 197 -0.55 16.60 20.45
N GLY A 198 -0.56 16.79 21.78
CA GLY A 198 -1.54 17.58 22.53
C GLY A 198 -1.21 19.06 22.53
#